data_AF-A0A953ELE2-F1
#
_entry.id   AF-A0A953ELE2-F1
#
_cell.length_a   1.000
_cell.length_b   1.000
_cell.length_c   1.000
_cell.angle_alpha   90.00
_cell.angle_beta   90.00
_cell.angle_gamma   90.00
#
_symmetry.space_group_name_H-M   'P 1'
#
loop_
_entity.id
_entity.type
_entity.pdbx_description
1 polymer ?
#
loop_
_entity_poly.entity_id
_entity_poly.type
_entity_poly.pdbx_seq_one_letter_code
_entity_poly.pdbx_strand_id
1 'polypeptide(L)' 'MADKPTIESVLTEERTFPPSAEFAQNAYVKSFEEYEKMYSEAEADLPAFWAKQAEALDWFAPWEKVLEWEPPHAKW' A
#
# COMPACT_ATOMS: atom_id res chain seq x y z
N MET A 1 19.84 -23.99 30.09
CA MET A 1 19.17 -22.73 30.49
C MET A 1 17.87 -22.67 29.71
N ALA A 2 16.76 -22.69 30.43
CA ALA A 2 15.41 -22.80 29.89
C ALA A 2 14.89 -21.43 29.44
N ASP A 3 14.20 -21.37 28.31
CA ASP A 3 13.20 -20.34 28.05
C ASP A 3 12.01 -21.03 27.36
N LYS A 4 10.90 -21.14 28.08
CA LYS A 4 9.64 -21.71 27.59
C LYS A 4 8.81 -20.55 27.04
N PRO A 5 8.15 -20.68 25.87
CA PRO A 5 7.18 -19.67 25.46
C PRO A 5 6.05 -19.61 26.50
N THR A 6 5.87 -18.42 27.07
CA THR A 6 4.85 -18.08 28.07
C THR A 6 3.56 -17.73 27.32
N ILE A 7 2.52 -18.56 27.51
CA ILE A 7 1.15 -18.48 26.95
C ILE A 7 1.03 -18.79 25.44
N GLU A 8 0.63 -20.02 25.11
CA GLU A 8 0.13 -20.38 23.77
C GLU A 8 -1.40 -20.39 23.79
N SER A 9 -2.02 -19.28 23.38
CA SER A 9 -3.46 -19.23 23.09
C SER A 9 -3.69 -19.76 21.68
N VAL A 10 -3.81 -21.09 21.51
CA VAL A 10 -4.02 -21.72 20.20
C VAL A 10 -5.49 -21.67 19.82
N LEU A 11 -5.93 -20.50 19.34
CA LEU A 11 -7.08 -20.40 18.45
C LEU A 11 -6.63 -19.57 17.25
N THR A 12 -6.09 -20.27 16.26
CA THR A 12 -5.72 -19.68 14.97
C THR A 12 -7.01 -19.47 14.19
N GLU A 13 -7.58 -18.28 14.30
CA GLU A 13 -8.78 -17.91 13.53
C GLU A 13 -8.38 -17.50 12.11
N GLU A 14 -8.50 -18.43 11.16
CA GLU A 14 -8.15 -18.25 9.74
C GLU A 14 -9.32 -17.68 8.90
N ARG A 15 -10.35 -17.14 9.56
CA ARG A 15 -11.56 -16.67 8.85
C ARG A 15 -11.25 -15.41 8.07
N THR A 16 -11.44 -15.49 6.76
CA THR A 16 -11.41 -14.34 5.86
C THR A 16 -12.83 -13.88 5.55
N PHE A 17 -13.03 -12.57 5.50
CA PHE A 17 -14.33 -11.96 5.22
C PHE A 17 -14.18 -11.10 3.97
N PRO A 18 -14.57 -11.60 2.78
CA PRO A 18 -14.50 -10.79 1.58
C PRO A 18 -15.50 -9.62 1.67
N PRO A 19 -15.18 -8.46 1.06
CA PRO A 19 -16.15 -7.37 0.95
C PRO A 19 -17.39 -7.84 0.17
N SER A 20 -18.54 -7.25 0.46
CA SER A 20 -19.75 -7.50 -0.31
C SER A 20 -19.54 -7.09 -1.78
N ALA A 21 -20.21 -7.78 -2.71
CA ALA A 21 -20.08 -7.51 -4.14
C ALA A 21 -20.48 -6.08 -4.51
N GLU A 22 -21.48 -5.52 -3.81
CA GLU A 22 -21.92 -4.13 -3.99
C GLU A 22 -20.85 -3.12 -3.55
N PHE A 23 -20.15 -3.39 -2.45
CA PHE A 23 -19.07 -2.53 -1.99
C PHE A 23 -17.87 -2.60 -2.94
N ALA A 24 -17.45 -3.81 -3.32
CA ALA A 24 -16.30 -4.01 -4.21
C ALA A 24 -16.49 -3.34 -5.57
N GLN A 25 -17.70 -3.29 -6.12
CA GLN A 25 -17.98 -2.62 -7.40
C GLN A 25 -17.82 -1.10 -7.36
N ASN A 26 -18.10 -0.48 -6.20
CA ASN A 26 -18.02 0.97 -6.00
C ASN A 26 -16.65 1.43 -5.45
N ALA A 27 -15.77 0.48 -5.11
CA ALA A 27 -14.44 0.79 -4.60
C ALA A 27 -13.49 1.26 -5.72
N TYR A 28 -12.50 2.06 -5.35
CA TYR A 28 -11.41 2.46 -6.24
C TYR A 28 -10.51 1.27 -6.63
N VAL A 29 -10.43 0.26 -5.77
CA VAL A 29 -9.75 -1.01 -6.02
C VAL A 29 -10.76 -2.13 -5.80
N LYS A 30 -11.11 -2.84 -6.87
CA LYS A 30 -12.28 -3.73 -6.92
C LYS A 30 -11.98 -5.17 -6.54
N SER A 31 -10.72 -5.58 -6.64
CA SER A 31 -10.29 -6.94 -6.36
C SER A 31 -8.91 -6.95 -5.73
N PHE A 32 -8.60 -8.06 -5.05
CA PHE A 32 -7.27 -8.30 -4.50
C PHE A 32 -6.21 -8.35 -5.61
N GLU A 33 -6.55 -8.89 -6.78
CA GLU A 33 -5.66 -8.95 -7.94
C GLU A 33 -5.32 -7.55 -8.49
N GLU A 34 -6.30 -6.63 -8.50
CA GLU A 34 -6.08 -5.23 -8.88
C GLU A 34 -5.20 -4.50 -7.87
N TYR A 35 -5.37 -4.79 -6.57
CA TYR A 35 -4.48 -4.33 -5.51
C TYR A 35 -3.05 -4.86 -5.70
N GLU A 36 -2.88 -6.17 -5.89
CA GLU A 36 -1.56 -6.79 -6.07
C GLU A 36 -0.81 -6.22 -7.27
N LYS A 37 -1.53 -5.97 -8.38
CA LYS A 37 -0.95 -5.33 -9.55
C LYS A 37 -0.48 -3.91 -9.23
N MET A 38 -1.35 -3.10 -8.62
CA MET A 38 -1.00 -1.73 -8.22
C MET A 38 0.19 -1.69 -7.25
N TYR A 39 0.21 -2.62 -6.29
CA TYR A 39 1.29 -2.75 -5.32
C TYR A 39 2.60 -3.17 -6.01
N SER A 40 2.54 -4.11 -6.95
CA SER A 40 3.71 -4.54 -7.72
C SER A 40 4.28 -3.41 -8.58
N GLU A 41 3.42 -2.57 -9.19
CA GLU A 41 3.84 -1.37 -9.92
C GLU A 41 4.54 -0.37 -8.99
N ALA A 42 3.99 -0.15 -7.79
CA ALA A 42 4.58 0.75 -6.79
C ALA A 42 5.92 0.22 -6.25
N GLU A 43 6.04 -1.09 -6.01
CA GLU A 43 7.28 -1.72 -5.53
C GLU A 43 8.39 -1.67 -6.60
N ALA A 44 8.02 -1.78 -7.89
CA ALA A 44 8.96 -1.69 -8.99
C ALA A 44 9.53 -0.27 -9.18
N ASP A 45 8.71 0.77 -9.08
CA ASP A 45 9.13 2.17 -9.23
C ASP A 45 8.27 3.13 -8.39
N LEU A 46 8.69 3.34 -7.13
CA LEU A 46 8.04 4.23 -6.19
C LEU A 46 7.93 5.68 -6.71
N PRO A 47 9.01 6.32 -7.24
CA PRO A 47 8.91 7.65 -7.83
C PRO A 47 7.91 7.74 -8.98
N ALA A 48 7.92 6.81 -9.93
CA ALA A 48 7.00 6.87 -11.06
C ALA A 48 5.54 6.67 -10.62
N PHE A 49 5.29 5.74 -9.69
CA PHE A 49 3.96 5.51 -9.12
C PHE A 49 3.41 6.78 -8.45
N TRP A 50 4.20 7.42 -7.59
CA TRP A 50 3.78 8.64 -6.90
C TRP A 50 3.68 9.85 -7.82
N ALA A 51 4.52 9.94 -8.86
CA ALA A 51 4.40 10.98 -9.87
C ALA A 51 3.02 10.94 -10.54
N LYS A 52 2.62 9.75 -10.99
CA LYS A 52 1.31 9.52 -11.61
C LYS A 52 0.16 9.84 -10.66
N GLN A 53 0.31 9.51 -9.37
CA GLN A 53 -0.71 9.83 -8.37
C GLN A 53 -0.79 11.33 -8.07
N ALA A 54 0.34 12.04 -8.12
CA ALA A 54 0.42 13.48 -7.91
C ALA A 54 -0.21 14.27 -9.07
N GLU A 55 -0.26 13.74 -10.29
CA GLU A 55 -0.95 14.36 -11.43
C GLU A 55 -2.46 14.55 -11.20
N ALA A 56 -3.07 13.81 -10.26
CA ALA A 56 -4.48 13.97 -9.90
C ALA A 56 -4.77 15.25 -9.08
N LEU A 57 -3.73 15.97 -8.65
CA LEU A 57 -3.86 17.22 -7.90
C LEU A 57 -3.72 18.43 -8.85
N ASP A 58 -4.37 19.53 -8.50
CA ASP A 58 -4.20 20.81 -9.20
C ASP A 58 -2.92 21.50 -8.74
N TRP A 59 -1.94 21.61 -9.66
CA TRP A 59 -0.65 22.23 -9.39
C TRP A 59 -0.58 23.63 -10.00
N PHE A 60 -0.10 24.59 -9.20
CA PHE A 60 0.28 25.91 -9.71
C PHE A 60 1.56 25.87 -10.56
N ALA A 61 2.46 24.93 -10.23
CA ALA A 61 3.66 24.62 -10.99
C ALA A 61 4.00 23.13 -10.83
N PRO A 62 4.44 22.43 -11.89
CA PRO A 62 4.85 21.03 -11.80
C PRO A 62 6.12 20.88 -10.97
N TRP A 63 6.28 19.72 -10.32
CA TRP A 63 7.50 19.36 -9.58
C TRP A 63 8.59 18.85 -10.53
N GLU A 64 9.86 19.04 -10.17
CA GLU A 64 11.00 18.52 -10.94
C GLU A 64 11.49 17.15 -10.45
N LYS A 65 11.32 16.86 -9.15
CA LYS A 65 11.76 15.61 -8.52
C LYS A 65 10.67 15.09 -7.61
N VAL A 66 10.28 13.83 -7.81
CA VAL A 66 9.16 13.19 -7.08
C VAL A 66 9.58 12.70 -5.70
N LEU A 67 10.83 12.21 -5.58
CA LEU A 67 11.35 11.66 -4.33
C LEU A 67 12.85 11.91 -4.25
N GLU A 68 13.28 12.51 -3.15
CA GLU A 68 14.66 12.58 -2.71
C GLU A 68 14.77 11.85 -1.37
N TRP A 69 15.34 10.64 -1.40
CA TRP A 69 15.44 9.78 -0.23
C TRP A 69 16.81 9.92 0.45
N GLU A 70 16.96 10.96 1.26
CA GLU A 70 18.16 11.21 2.08
C GLU A 70 17.79 11.24 3.58
N PRO A 71 17.56 10.08 4.24
CA PRO A 71 17.16 10.07 5.65
C PRO A 71 18.21 10.75 6.54
N PRO A 72 17.80 11.62 7.51
CA PRO A 72 16.43 11.92 7.93
C PRO A 72 15.71 13.03 7.13
N HIS A 73 16.35 13.59 6.10
CA HIS A 73 15.88 14.71 5.28
C HIS A 73 15.22 14.28 3.96
N ALA A 74 14.29 13.32 4.01
CA ALA A 74 13.54 12.92 2.82
C ALA A 74 12.62 14.04 2.31
N LYS A 75 12.51 14.19 0.99
CA LYS A 75 11.61 15.16 0.32
C LYS A 75 10.77 14.48 -0.75
N TRP A 76 9.52 14.91 -0.83
CA TRP A 76 8.51 14.51 -1.82
C TRP A 76 8.01 15.76 -2.54
#